data_AF-A0A5M4B7C1-F1
#
_entry.id   AF-A0A5M4B7C1-F1
#
_cell.length_a   1.000
_cell.length_b   1.000
_cell.length_c   1.000
_cell.angle_alpha   90.00
_cell.angle_beta   90.00
_cell.angle_gamma   90.00
#
_symmetry.space_group_name_H-M   'P 1'
#
loop_
_entity.id
_entity.type
_entity.pdbx_description
1 polymer ?
#
loop_
_entity_poly.entity_id
_entity_poly.type
_entity_poly.pdbx_seq_one_letter_code
_entity_poly.pdbx_strand_id
1 'polypeptide(L)'
;MPKSYAEKMAQLKVLIDGLRESKDSLPAGITEEAINELENLRNEVERLNSEQESLKAELKKKTEESKQKMKDMDERSSKMRKRIKIDYEQSLWRKYGIDDKR
;
A
#
# COMPACT_ATOMS: atom_id res chain seq x y z
N MET A 1 6.16 17.67 -18.84
CA MET A 1 6.10 16.55 -17.87
C MET A 1 6.08 17.15 -16.47
N PRO A 2 5.19 16.72 -15.56
CA PRO A 2 5.27 17.12 -14.16
C PRO A 2 6.57 16.59 -13.54
N LYS A 3 7.23 17.37 -12.69
CA LYS A 3 8.41 16.92 -11.93
C LYS A 3 8.04 15.70 -11.07
N SER A 4 8.92 14.71 -11.05
CA SER A 4 8.79 13.54 -10.17
C SER A 4 8.86 13.95 -8.70
N TYR A 5 8.42 13.06 -7.80
CA TYR A 5 8.52 13.26 -6.36
C TYR A 5 9.97 13.57 -5.92
N ALA A 6 10.93 12.75 -6.37
CA ALA A 6 12.33 12.89 -5.99
C ALA A 6 12.92 14.24 -6.45
N GLU A 7 12.61 14.66 -7.68
CA GLU A 7 13.04 15.96 -8.20
C GLU A 7 12.45 17.13 -7.40
N LYS A 8 11.18 17.03 -6.98
CA LYS A 8 10.55 18.05 -6.13
C LYS A 8 11.23 18.11 -4.76
N MET A 9 11.49 16.98 -4.11
CA MET A 9 12.11 16.98 -2.78
C MET A 9 13.57 17.46 -2.79
N ALA A 10 14.31 17.13 -3.86
CA ALA A 10 15.67 17.60 -4.06
C ALA A 10 15.71 19.12 -4.30
N GLN A 11 14.85 19.64 -5.17
CA GLN A 11 14.78 21.09 -5.42
C GLN A 11 14.34 21.88 -4.19
N LEU A 12 13.37 21.36 -3.43
CA LEU A 12 12.92 22.00 -2.21
C LEU A 12 14.03 22.04 -1.16
N LYS A 13 14.85 20.98 -1.07
CA LYS A 13 16.04 20.95 -0.22
C LYS A 13 17.03 22.04 -0.64
N VAL A 14 17.36 22.13 -1.92
CA VAL A 14 18.27 23.15 -2.45
C VAL A 14 17.77 24.57 -2.14
N LEU A 15 16.46 24.81 -2.25
CA LEU A 15 15.85 26.09 -1.89
C LEU A 15 16.02 26.40 -0.39
N ILE A 16 15.68 25.47 0.49
CA ILE A 16 15.82 25.65 1.94
C ILE A 16 17.29 25.89 2.33
N ASP A 17 18.20 25.08 1.79
CA ASP A 17 19.63 25.18 2.08
C ASP A 17 20.16 26.56 1.65
N GLY A 18 19.82 27.03 0.44
CA GLY A 18 20.22 28.36 -0.04
C GLY A 18 19.62 29.53 0.76
N LEU A 19 18.37 29.41 1.22
CA LEU A 19 17.75 30.40 2.09
C LEU A 19 18.44 30.46 3.46
N ARG A 20 18.84 29.31 4.02
CA ARG A 20 19.55 29.24 5.31
C ARG A 20 20.97 29.78 5.23
N GLU A 21 21.67 29.55 4.13
CA GLU A 21 23.00 30.14 3.89
C GLU A 21 22.93 31.67 3.78
N SER A 22 21.80 32.20 3.31
CA SER A 22 21.57 33.64 3.08
C SER A 22 20.81 34.34 4.21
N LYS A 23 20.82 33.80 5.44
CA LYS A 23 19.98 34.26 6.57
C LYS A 23 20.07 35.75 6.89
N ASP A 24 21.25 36.37 6.71
CA ASP A 24 21.47 37.79 7.01
C ASP A 24 21.01 38.72 5.85
N SER A 25 20.54 38.12 4.75
CA SER A 25 20.17 38.80 3.50
C SER A 25 18.92 38.20 2.86
N LEU A 26 17.97 37.72 3.68
CA LEU A 26 16.76 37.09 3.17
C LEU A 26 15.94 38.07 2.29
N PRO A 27 15.36 37.57 1.18
CA PRO A 27 14.43 38.36 0.37
C PRO A 27 13.25 38.88 1.20
N ALA A 28 12.77 40.08 0.86
CA ALA A 28 11.63 40.69 1.53
C ALA A 28 10.40 39.74 1.53
N GLY A 29 9.84 39.52 2.71
CA GLY A 29 8.68 38.65 2.91
C GLY A 29 9.01 37.18 3.18
N ILE A 30 10.28 36.78 3.20
CA ILE A 30 10.70 35.45 3.66
C ILE A 30 11.25 35.57 5.08
N THR A 31 10.70 34.80 6.01
CA THR A 31 11.14 34.76 7.42
C THR A 31 11.76 33.41 7.76
N GLU A 32 12.53 33.36 8.85
CA GLU A 32 13.09 32.09 9.35
C GLU A 32 11.98 31.10 9.74
N GLU A 33 10.86 31.58 10.27
CA GLU A 33 9.69 30.76 10.59
C GLU A 33 9.14 30.09 9.33
N ALA A 34 8.98 30.83 8.24
CA ALA A 34 8.50 30.28 6.97
C ALA A 34 9.46 29.22 6.40
N ILE A 35 10.77 29.41 6.55
CA ILE A 35 11.79 28.42 6.13
C ILE A 35 11.67 27.14 6.99
N ASN A 36 11.50 27.29 8.30
CA ASN A 36 11.35 26.17 9.22
C ASN A 36 10.05 25.39 8.99
N GLU A 37 8.93 26.08 8.75
CA GLU A 37 7.66 25.45 8.37
C GLU A 37 7.81 24.65 7.08
N LEU A 38 8.50 25.21 6.07
CA LEU A 38 8.74 24.53 4.80
C LEU A 38 9.62 23.28 4.97
N GLU A 39 10.66 23.36 5.80
CA GLU A 39 11.51 22.19 6.11
C GLU A 39 10.72 21.10 6.85
N ASN A 40 9.89 21.49 7.83
CA ASN A 40 9.04 20.55 8.54
C ASN A 40 8.05 19.84 7.61
N LEU A 41 7.39 20.60 6.73
CA LEU A 41 6.50 20.03 5.71
C LEU A 41 7.25 19.07 4.78
N ARG A 42 8.45 19.45 4.34
CA ARG A 42 9.32 18.60 3.52
C ARG A 42 9.60 17.26 4.22
N ASN A 43 10.01 17.31 5.49
CA ASN A 43 10.35 16.12 6.27
C ASN A 43 9.13 15.23 6.50
N GLU A 44 7.98 15.83 6.77
CA GLU A 44 6.71 15.11 6.93
C GLU A 44 6.29 14.39 5.64
N VAL A 45 6.45 15.05 4.49
CA VAL A 45 6.20 14.44 3.18
C VAL A 45 7.14 13.26 2.91
N GLU A 46 8.42 13.33 3.32
CA GLU A 46 9.36 12.21 3.23
C GLU A 46 8.99 11.04 4.15
N ARG A 47 8.56 11.34 5.37
CA ARG A 47 8.06 10.34 6.33
C ARG A 47 6.83 9.63 5.78
N LEU A 48 5.81 10.38 5.35
CA LEU A 48 4.57 9.83 4.80
C LEU A 48 4.81 8.99 3.55
N ASN A 49 5.73 9.40 2.66
CA ASN A 49 6.09 8.62 1.49
C ASN A 49 6.75 7.29 1.88
N SER A 50 7.65 7.30 2.86
CA SER A 50 8.31 6.08 3.37
C SER A 50 7.30 5.11 3.99
N GLU A 51 6.34 5.63 4.77
CA GLU A 51 5.24 4.85 5.33
C GLU A 51 4.35 4.26 4.24
N GLN A 52 4.03 5.05 3.21
CA GLN A 52 3.25 4.59 2.08
C GLN A 52 3.93 3.41 1.35
N GLU A 53 5.24 3.50 1.10
CA GLU A 53 5.99 2.41 0.45
C GLU A 53 6.03 1.14 1.32
N SER A 54 6.19 1.29 2.64
CA SER A 54 6.10 0.18 3.59
C SER A 54 4.73 -0.50 3.55
N LEU A 55 3.65 0.29 3.60
CA LEU A 55 2.27 -0.21 3.54
C LEU A 55 1.97 -0.91 2.20
N LYS A 56 2.49 -0.40 1.08
CA LYS A 56 2.37 -1.08 -0.23
C LYS A 56 3.05 -2.46 -0.21
N ALA A 57 4.23 -2.56 0.38
CA ALA A 57 4.94 -3.83 0.52
C ALA A 57 4.16 -4.82 1.40
N GLU A 58 3.61 -4.36 2.53
CA GLU A 58 2.80 -5.18 3.41
C GLU A 58 1.50 -5.65 2.73
N LEU A 59 0.80 -4.74 2.03
CA LEU A 59 -0.39 -5.06 1.27
C LEU A 59 -0.12 -6.15 0.22
N LYS A 60 1.00 -6.04 -0.50
CA LYS A 60 1.42 -7.06 -1.49
C LYS A 60 1.62 -8.42 -0.82
N LYS A 61 2.34 -8.45 0.32
CA LYS A 61 2.58 -9.67 1.09
C LYS A 61 1.27 -10.32 1.56
N LYS A 62 0.36 -9.53 2.15
CA LYS A 62 -0.93 -10.00 2.66
C LYS A 62 -1.86 -10.46 1.56
N THR A 63 -1.82 -9.80 0.41
CA THR A 63 -2.57 -10.21 -0.78
C THR A 63 -2.11 -11.59 -1.27
N GLU A 64 -0.80 -11.83 -1.32
CA GLU A 64 -0.26 -13.13 -1.74
C GLU A 64 -0.59 -14.24 -0.74
N GLU A 65 -0.47 -13.96 0.56
CA GLU A 65 -0.86 -14.88 1.63
C GLU A 65 -2.34 -15.26 1.52
N SER A 66 -3.23 -14.27 1.32
CA SER A 66 -4.66 -14.48 1.16
C SER A 66 -4.99 -15.32 -0.09
N LYS A 67 -4.35 -15.04 -1.22
CA LYS A 67 -4.52 -15.81 -2.46
C LYS A 67 -4.12 -17.27 -2.28
N GLN A 68 -2.99 -17.53 -1.63
CA GLN A 68 -2.54 -18.90 -1.38
C GLN A 68 -3.53 -19.65 -0.48
N LYS A 69 -4.02 -19.02 0.59
CA LYS A 69 -5.02 -19.63 1.47
C LYS A 69 -6.35 -19.91 0.76
N MET A 70 -6.78 -19.01 -0.12
CA MET A 70 -7.97 -19.22 -0.94
C MET A 70 -7.81 -20.45 -1.84
N LYS A 71 -6.66 -20.55 -2.53
CA LYS A 71 -6.36 -21.71 -3.38
C LYS A 71 -6.35 -23.02 -2.58
N ASP A 72 -5.69 -23.04 -1.42
CA ASP A 72 -5.66 -24.22 -0.55
C ASP A 72 -7.07 -24.63 -0.10
N MET A 73 -7.91 -23.65 0.23
CA MET A 73 -9.30 -23.87 0.63
C MET A 73 -10.13 -24.43 -0.54
N ASP A 74 -9.97 -23.90 -1.74
CA ASP A 74 -10.65 -24.37 -2.95
C ASP A 74 -10.25 -25.80 -3.30
N GLU A 75 -8.96 -26.12 -3.25
CA GLU A 75 -8.45 -27.46 -3.50
C GLU A 75 -8.98 -28.48 -2.47
N ARG A 76 -8.93 -28.14 -1.18
CA ARG A 76 -9.41 -29.02 -0.10
C ARG A 76 -10.92 -29.21 -0.19
N SER A 77 -11.68 -28.14 -0.35
CA SER A 77 -13.13 -28.20 -0.46
C SER A 77 -13.58 -28.96 -1.71
N SER A 78 -12.87 -28.82 -2.83
CA SER A 78 -13.11 -29.61 -4.05
C SER A 78 -12.91 -31.10 -3.82
N LYS A 79 -11.81 -31.50 -3.16
CA LYS A 79 -11.56 -32.92 -2.81
C LYS A 79 -12.66 -33.48 -1.89
N MET A 80 -13.07 -32.72 -0.88
CA MET A 80 -14.16 -33.11 0.03
C MET A 80 -15.49 -33.26 -0.70
N ARG A 81 -15.86 -32.30 -1.56
CA ARG A 81 -17.07 -32.38 -2.39
C ARG A 81 -17.06 -33.61 -3.30
N LYS A 82 -15.92 -33.93 -3.94
CA LYS A 82 -15.77 -35.14 -4.76
C LYS A 82 -16.01 -36.41 -3.94
N ARG A 83 -15.47 -36.47 -2.72
CA ARG A 83 -15.67 -37.63 -1.84
C ARG A 83 -17.14 -37.82 -1.46
N ILE A 84 -17.84 -36.73 -1.13
CA ILE A 84 -19.28 -36.77 -0.82
C ILE A 84 -20.07 -37.31 -2.02
N LYS A 85 -19.75 -36.87 -3.23
CA LYS A 85 -20.40 -37.36 -4.46
C LYS A 85 -20.18 -38.85 -4.74
N ILE A 86 -19.06 -39.42 -4.25
CA ILE A 86 -18.74 -40.84 -4.40
C ILE A 86 -19.45 -41.67 -3.31
N ASP A 87 -19.46 -41.18 -2.08
CA ASP A 87 -19.91 -41.96 -0.91
C ASP A 87 -21.42 -41.87 -0.62
N TYR A 88 -22.08 -40.80 -1.07
CA TYR A 88 -23.49 -40.55 -0.77
C TYR A 88 -24.34 -40.40 -2.03
N GLU A 89 -25.58 -40.87 -1.95
CA GLU A 89 -26.62 -40.66 -2.96
C GLU A 89 -26.89 -39.15 -3.20
N GLN A 90 -27.27 -38.81 -4.44
CA GLN A 90 -27.42 -37.43 -4.91
C GLN A 90 -28.46 -36.63 -4.13
N SER A 91 -29.52 -37.27 -3.63
CA SER A 91 -30.54 -36.70 -2.73
C SER A 91 -29.93 -36.03 -1.49
N LEU A 92 -28.80 -36.55 -1.00
CA LEU A 92 -28.13 -36.06 0.21
C LEU A 92 -27.12 -34.93 -0.06
N TRP A 93 -26.75 -34.67 -1.32
CA TRP A 93 -25.69 -33.71 -1.66
C TRP A 93 -26.01 -32.28 -1.21
N ARG A 94 -27.29 -31.88 -1.30
CA ARG A 94 -27.74 -30.54 -0.92
C ARG A 94 -27.47 -30.20 0.55
N LYS A 95 -27.47 -31.21 1.44
CA LYS A 95 -27.11 -31.06 2.87
C LYS A 95 -25.67 -30.56 3.04
N TYR A 96 -24.80 -30.86 2.08
CA TYR A 96 -23.39 -30.46 2.10
C TYR A 96 -23.11 -29.21 1.24
N GLY A 97 -24.16 -28.47 0.85
CA GLY A 97 -24.03 -27.28 0.00
C GLY A 97 -23.54 -27.59 -1.41
N ILE A 98 -23.75 -28.83 -1.89
CA ILE A 98 -23.47 -29.22 -3.27
C ILE A 98 -24.79 -29.09 -4.03
N ASP A 99 -24.91 -28.03 -4.81
CA ASP A 99 -26.03 -27.87 -5.73
C ASP A 99 -25.86 -28.79 -6.93
N ASP A 100 -26.95 -29.45 -7.30
CA ASP A 100 -27.06 -30.21 -8.53
C ASP A 100 -27.40 -29.22 -9.66
N LYS A 101 -26.39 -28.84 -10.45
CA LYS A 101 -26.66 -28.14 -11.71
C LYS A 101 -27.24 -29.17 -12.68
N ARG A 102 -28.56 -29.16 -12.83
CA ARG A 102 -29.23 -29.66 -14.03
C ARG A 102 -28.66 -28.99 -15.28
#